data_AF-A0A511JMQ3-F1
#
_entry.id   AF-A0A511JMQ3-F1
#
_cell.length_a   1.000
_cell.length_b   1.000
_cell.length_c   1.000
_cell.angle_alpha   90.00
_cell.angle_beta   90.00
_cell.angle_gamma   90.00
#
_symmetry.space_group_name_H-M   'P 1'
#
loop_
_entity.id
_entity.type
_entity.pdbx_description
1 polymer ?
#
loop_
_entity_poly.entity_id
_entity_poly.type
_entity_poly.pdbx_seq_one_letter_code
_entity_poly.pdbx_strand_id
1 'polypeptide(L)'
;MDPTTRTTGRLVPAGGGHVPVRVRGFHEDHAPPRTLPPGRRFAVGLARSEHDVVKVLDGDTVLGYLPEAWSQTMDFELWSCEQAGEPALARAVLEGARGERDLFVMLSWRRGRA
;
A
#
# COMPACT_ATOMS: atom_id res chain seq x y z
N MET A 1 25.63 -3.05 10.62
CA MET A 1 24.59 -2.14 10.09
C MET A 1 23.30 -2.91 10.11
N ASP A 2 22.32 -2.42 10.85
CA ASP A 2 21.00 -3.04 11.00
C ASP A 2 20.16 -2.67 9.76
N PRO A 3 19.71 -3.62 8.92
CA PRO A 3 18.97 -3.31 7.68
C PRO A 3 17.50 -2.97 7.95
N THR A 4 17.13 -2.77 9.22
CA THR A 4 15.79 -2.42 9.67
C THR A 4 15.66 -0.90 9.75
N THR A 5 15.83 -0.20 8.63
CA THR A 5 15.10 1.06 8.43
C THR A 5 13.62 0.69 8.41
N ARG A 6 13.05 0.52 9.60
CA ARG A 6 11.61 0.60 9.84
C ARG A 6 11.18 1.83 9.07
N THR A 7 10.37 1.65 8.04
CA THR A 7 9.81 2.77 7.31
C THR A 7 9.03 3.60 8.33
N THR A 8 9.64 4.68 8.82
CA THR A 8 9.01 5.61 9.75
C THR A 8 8.05 6.41 8.92
N GLY A 9 6.76 6.18 9.11
CA GLY A 9 5.72 6.78 8.29
C GLY A 9 4.36 6.63 8.96
N ARG A 10 3.40 7.39 8.45
CA ARG A 10 2.04 7.40 8.96
C ARG A 10 1.26 6.25 8.36
N LEU A 11 0.69 5.39 9.21
CA LEU A 11 -0.19 4.34 8.73
C LEU A 11 -1.50 4.96 8.22
N VAL A 12 -1.78 4.76 6.94
CA VAL A 12 -2.96 5.18 6.22
C VAL A 12 -3.68 3.92 5.71
N PRO A 13 -4.97 3.74 6.04
CA PRO A 13 -5.76 4.59 6.92
C PRO A 13 -5.41 4.38 8.39
N ALA A 14 -5.50 5.44 9.20
CA ALA A 14 -5.21 5.40 10.63
C ALA A 14 -6.27 4.60 11.44
N GLY A 15 -7.44 4.33 10.86
CA GLY A 15 -8.53 3.56 11.49
C GLY A 15 -9.72 3.31 10.56
N GLY A 16 -10.68 2.51 11.03
CA GLY A 16 -11.88 2.12 10.27
C GLY A 16 -11.88 0.65 9.82
N GLY A 17 -12.97 0.22 9.19
CA GLY A 17 -13.03 -1.11 8.56
C GLY A 17 -12.07 -1.17 7.38
N HIS A 18 -11.26 -2.23 7.29
CA HIS A 18 -10.31 -2.41 6.20
C HIS A 18 -10.91 -3.32 5.13
N VAL A 19 -10.87 -2.88 3.87
CA VAL A 19 -11.21 -3.70 2.69
C VAL A 19 -9.92 -4.03 1.93
N PRO A 20 -9.75 -5.29 1.48
CA PRO A 20 -8.63 -5.65 0.63
C PRO A 20 -8.83 -5.06 -0.77
N VAL A 21 -7.84 -4.31 -1.23
CA VAL A 21 -7.82 -3.69 -2.56
C VAL A 21 -6.71 -4.31 -3.36
N ARG A 22 -7.08 -5.02 -4.43
CA ARG A 22 -6.12 -5.69 -5.32
C ARG A 22 -5.26 -4.64 -6.04
N VAL A 23 -3.95 -4.78 -5.93
CA VAL A 23 -2.96 -3.97 -6.64
C VAL A 23 -2.93 -4.40 -8.11
N ARG A 24 -3.01 -3.43 -9.01
CA ARG A 24 -2.93 -3.63 -10.45
C ARG A 24 -1.48 -3.64 -10.91
N GLY A 25 -1.17 -4.49 -11.88
CA GLY A 25 0.19 -4.64 -12.41
C GLY A 25 1.17 -5.11 -11.34
N PHE A 26 0.70 -5.92 -10.40
CA PHE A 26 1.58 -6.47 -9.37
C PHE A 26 2.58 -7.44 -10.00
N HIS A 27 3.86 -7.20 -9.73
CA HIS A 27 4.96 -8.03 -10.19
C HIS A 27 5.64 -8.69 -8.99
N GLU A 28 5.43 -10.00 -8.82
CA GLU A 28 5.94 -10.75 -7.66
C GLU A 28 7.47 -10.64 -7.52
N ASP A 29 8.22 -10.59 -8.62
CA ASP A 29 9.68 -10.48 -8.61
C ASP A 29 10.20 -9.17 -8.00
N HIS A 30 9.36 -8.13 -7.98
CA HIS A 30 9.67 -6.85 -7.34
C HIS A 30 9.25 -6.81 -5.87
N ALA A 31 8.43 -7.76 -5.42
CA ALA A 31 8.15 -7.91 -4.01
C ALA A 31 9.38 -8.49 -3.30
N PRO A 32 9.67 -8.06 -2.07
CA PRO A 32 10.78 -8.63 -1.33
C PRO A 32 10.55 -10.15 -1.19
N PRO A 33 11.61 -10.98 -1.21
CA PRO A 33 11.53 -12.43 -1.04
C PRO A 33 11.23 -12.75 0.43
N ARG A 34 10.15 -12.19 0.95
CA ARG A 34 9.69 -12.48 2.28
C ARG A 34 9.06 -13.86 2.21
N THR A 35 9.66 -14.80 2.93
CA THR A 35 9.03 -16.03 3.43
C THR A 35 7.93 -15.68 4.43
N LEU A 36 7.06 -14.71 4.10
CA LEU A 36 5.86 -14.47 4.87
C LEU A 36 4.91 -15.64 4.59
N PRO A 37 4.39 -16.29 5.65
CA PRO A 37 3.27 -17.19 5.49
C PRO A 37 2.16 -16.47 4.72
N PRO A 38 1.44 -17.16 3.81
CA PRO A 38 0.27 -16.58 3.15
C PRO A 38 -0.68 -15.99 4.20
N GLY A 39 -1.21 -14.80 3.92
CA GLY A 39 -2.10 -14.09 4.85
C GLY A 39 -1.39 -13.20 5.88
N ARG A 40 -0.05 -13.22 6.00
CA ARG A 40 0.65 -12.34 6.95
C ARG A 40 0.74 -10.92 6.40
N ARG A 41 0.22 -9.98 7.20
CA ARG A 41 0.20 -8.55 6.86
C ARG A 41 1.58 -7.92 7.01
N PHE A 42 1.92 -7.01 6.11
CA PHE A 42 3.13 -6.18 6.16
C PHE A 42 2.83 -4.73 5.75
N ALA A 43 3.79 -3.82 5.91
CA ALA A 43 3.64 -2.43 5.50
C ALA A 43 4.19 -2.20 4.08
N VAL A 44 3.47 -1.44 3.28
CA VAL A 44 3.88 -0.91 1.97
C VAL A 44 3.77 0.61 1.96
N GLY A 45 4.59 1.29 1.19
CA GLY A 45 4.43 2.72 0.93
C GLY A 45 3.30 2.98 -0.06
N LEU A 46 2.62 4.10 0.11
CA LEU A 46 1.71 4.67 -0.88
C LEU A 46 2.22 6.05 -1.29
N ALA A 47 2.32 6.29 -2.59
CA ALA A 47 2.78 7.58 -3.12
C ALA A 47 1.95 7.98 -4.34
N ARG A 48 1.61 9.27 -4.45
CA ARG A 48 0.92 9.79 -5.63
C ARG A 48 1.87 9.78 -6.83
N SER A 49 1.35 9.44 -8.01
CA SER A 49 2.05 9.61 -9.28
C SER A 49 1.61 10.90 -9.96
N GLU A 50 2.35 11.31 -10.99
CA GLU A 50 2.03 12.47 -11.83
C GLU A 50 0.68 12.35 -12.56
N HIS A 51 0.09 11.15 -12.64
CA HIS A 51 -1.18 10.86 -13.31
C HIS A 51 -2.34 10.61 -12.33
N ASP A 52 -2.23 11.06 -11.08
CA ASP A 52 -3.23 10.86 -10.01
C ASP A 52 -3.54 9.39 -9.66
N VAL A 53 -2.70 8.46 -10.12
CA VAL A 53 -2.74 7.05 -9.73
C VAL A 53 -1.77 6.83 -8.58
N VAL A 54 -2.21 6.13 -7.53
CA VAL A 54 -1.36 5.84 -6.37
C VAL A 54 -0.49 4.63 -6.64
N LYS A 55 0.82 4.81 -6.50
CA LYS A 55 1.85 3.76 -6.52
C LYS A 55 1.87 3.03 -5.19
N VAL A 56 2.03 1.71 -5.24
CA VAL A 56 2.32 0.86 -4.08
C VAL A 56 3.80 0.52 -4.09
N LEU A 57 4.48 0.78 -2.97
CA LEU A 57 5.94 0.75 -2.87
C LEU A 57 6.43 -0.23 -1.79
N ASP A 58 7.60 -0.83 -2.00
CA ASP A 58 8.45 -1.39 -0.94
C ASP A 58 9.82 -0.70 -1.01
N GLY A 59 10.10 0.18 -0.03
CA GLY A 59 11.17 1.16 -0.17
C GLY A 59 10.95 2.04 -1.39
N ASP A 60 11.94 2.10 -2.29
CA ASP A 60 11.88 2.84 -3.56
C ASP A 60 11.32 2.00 -4.73
N THR A 61 11.03 0.72 -4.49
CA THR A 61 10.59 -0.21 -5.54
C THR A 61 9.09 -0.13 -5.75
N VAL A 62 8.64 0.09 -6.98
CA VAL A 62 7.22 0.05 -7.34
C VAL A 62 6.75 -1.40 -7.46
N LEU A 63 5.81 -1.77 -6.60
CA LEU A 63 5.15 -3.08 -6.63
C LEU A 63 3.96 -3.11 -7.58
N GLY A 64 3.33 -1.96 -7.83
CA GLY A 64 2.16 -1.82 -8.69
C GLY A 64 1.36 -0.58 -8.34
N TYR A 65 0.09 -0.57 -8.71
CA TYR A 65 -0.77 0.62 -8.63
C TYR A 65 -2.12 0.29 -8.00
N LEU A 66 -2.67 1.24 -7.23
CA LEU A 66 -4.07 1.14 -6.82
C LEU A 66 -5.00 1.32 -8.02
N PRO A 67 -6.19 0.70 -8.03
CA PRO A 67 -7.26 1.07 -8.95
C PRO A 67 -7.57 2.58 -8.86
N GLU A 68 -7.99 3.19 -9.97
CA GLU A 68 -8.25 4.63 -10.07
C GLU A 68 -9.21 5.15 -8.99
N ALA A 69 -10.35 4.49 -8.81
CA ALA A 69 -11.33 4.88 -7.78
C ALA A 69 -10.75 4.88 -6.35
N TRP A 70 -9.81 3.97 -6.08
CA TRP A 70 -9.11 3.91 -4.79
C TRP A 70 -8.02 4.97 -4.67
N SER A 71 -7.35 5.29 -5.78
CA SER A 71 -6.38 6.40 -5.85
C SER A 71 -7.05 7.72 -5.50
N GLN A 72 -8.22 8.00 -6.09
CA GLN A 72 -9.03 9.18 -5.79
C GLN A 72 -9.53 9.19 -4.34
N THR A 73 -9.93 8.03 -3.81
CA THR A 73 -10.40 7.92 -2.42
C THR A 73 -9.29 8.26 -1.41
N MET A 74 -8.04 7.91 -1.71
CA MET A 74 -6.88 8.11 -0.83
C MET A 74 -6.20 9.47 -1.03
N ASP A 75 -6.51 10.21 -2.08
CA ASP A 75 -5.79 11.45 -2.45
C ASP A 75 -5.63 12.43 -1.28
N PHE A 76 -6.71 12.72 -0.54
CA PHE A 76 -6.65 13.64 0.59
C PHE A 76 -5.74 13.15 1.73
N GLU A 77 -5.77 11.86 2.07
CA GLU A 77 -4.93 11.31 3.14
C GLU A 77 -3.45 11.32 2.74
N LEU A 78 -3.15 10.99 1.47
CA LEU A 78 -1.80 11.02 0.94
C LEU A 78 -1.27 12.45 0.86
N TRP A 79 -2.06 13.37 0.32
CA TRP A 79 -1.73 14.79 0.32
C TRP A 79 -1.45 15.30 1.74
N SER A 80 -2.28 14.92 2.73
CA SER A 80 -2.04 15.29 4.13
C SER A 80 -0.73 14.74 4.70
N CYS A 81 -0.32 13.52 4.32
CA CYS A 81 0.96 12.95 4.74
C CYS A 81 2.14 13.66 4.06
N GLU A 82 2.01 13.97 2.77
CA GLU A 82 3.01 14.73 2.01
C GLU A 82 3.24 16.13 2.59
N GLN A 83 2.16 16.84 2.95
CA GLN A 83 2.28 18.15 3.61
C GLN A 83 2.95 18.06 4.99
N ALA A 84 2.81 16.93 5.69
CA ALA A 84 3.46 16.68 6.98
C ALA A 84 4.91 16.19 6.83
N GLY A 85 5.39 15.93 5.60
CA GLY A 85 6.69 15.32 5.35
C GLY A 85 6.80 13.87 5.81
N GLU A 86 5.66 13.18 5.97
CA GLU A 86 5.60 11.80 6.44
C GLU A 86 5.28 10.84 5.28
N PRO A 87 6.03 9.73 5.12
CA PRO A 87 5.66 8.67 4.19
C PRO A 87 4.31 8.05 4.57
N ALA A 88 3.39 7.92 3.62
CA ALA A 88 2.14 7.20 3.83
C ALA A 88 2.36 5.69 3.71
N LEU A 89 1.98 4.94 4.73
CA LEU A 89 2.14 3.48 4.80
C LEU A 89 0.80 2.79 4.87
N ALA A 90 0.59 1.74 4.11
CA ALA A 90 -0.61 0.92 4.23
C ALA A 90 -0.27 -0.52 4.62
N ARG A 91 -1.21 -1.20 5.26
CA ARG A 91 -1.10 -2.64 5.49
C ARG A 91 -1.35 -3.34 4.16
N ALA A 92 -0.57 -4.37 3.85
CA ALA A 92 -0.75 -5.21 2.67
C ALA A 92 -0.61 -6.68 3.01
N VAL A 93 -1.15 -7.54 2.15
CA VAL A 93 -1.07 -9.00 2.25
C VAL A 93 -0.84 -9.58 0.87
N LEU A 94 -0.06 -10.66 0.82
CA LEU A 94 0.09 -11.50 -0.36
C LEU A 94 -0.82 -12.73 -0.20
N GLU A 95 -1.61 -13.00 -1.24
CA GLU A 95 -2.48 -14.18 -1.32
C GLU A 95 -2.16 -14.99 -2.58
N GLY A 96 -2.38 -16.30 -2.54
CA GLY A 96 -2.06 -17.22 -3.64
C GLY A 96 -0.73 -17.96 -3.52
N ALA A 97 -0.52 -18.89 -4.45
CA ALA A 97 0.71 -19.67 -4.55
C ALA A 97 1.84 -18.84 -5.18
N ARG A 98 3.10 -19.18 -4.88
CA ARG A 98 4.26 -18.53 -5.50
C ARG A 98 4.19 -18.68 -7.03
N GLY A 99 4.38 -17.58 -7.76
CA GLY A 99 4.23 -17.50 -9.22
C GLY A 99 2.85 -17.02 -9.68
N GLU A 100 1.86 -17.03 -8.79
CA GLU A 100 0.47 -16.62 -9.06
C GLU A 100 -0.05 -15.67 -7.97
N ARG A 101 0.85 -15.04 -7.21
CA ARG A 101 0.44 -14.23 -6.05
C ARG A 101 -0.23 -12.94 -6.48
N ASP A 102 -1.25 -12.58 -5.73
CA ASP A 102 -1.86 -11.27 -5.75
C ASP A 102 -1.45 -10.46 -4.53
N LEU A 103 -1.20 -9.17 -4.74
CA LEU A 103 -0.98 -8.20 -3.69
C LEU A 103 -2.26 -7.44 -3.39
N PHE A 104 -2.66 -7.41 -2.12
CA PHE A 104 -3.79 -6.63 -1.63
C PHE A 104 -3.33 -5.60 -0.62
N VAL A 105 -3.74 -4.35 -0.80
CA VAL A 105 -3.57 -3.28 0.18
C VAL A 105 -4.87 -3.11 0.98
N MET A 106 -4.76 -3.04 2.29
CA MET A 106 -5.86 -2.93 3.23
C MET A 106 -6.22 -1.46 3.46
N LEU A 107 -7.13 -0.93 2.64
CA LEU A 107 -7.58 0.46 2.72
C LEU A 107 -8.91 0.55 3.47
N SER A 108 -9.28 1.73 3.96
CA SER A 108 -10.59 1.93 4.58
C SER A 108 -11.55 2.45 3.52
N TRP A 109 -12.71 1.81 3.46
CA TRP A 109 -13.83 2.42 2.74
C TRP A 109 -14.29 3.62 3.56
N ARG A 110 -14.39 4.80 2.94
CA ARG A 110 -15.07 5.93 3.57
C ARG A 110 -16.46 5.47 3.99
N ARG A 111 -16.77 5.50 5.30
CA ARG A 111 -18.17 5.69 5.70
C ARG A 111 -18.59 6.99 5.06
N GLY A 112 -19.55 6.92 4.13
CA GLY A 112 -20.12 8.09 3.49
C GLY A 112 -20.42 9.14 4.54
N ARG A 113 -19.96 10.36 4.30
CA ARG A 113 -20.37 11.53 5.07
C ARG A 113 -21.88 11.66 4.79
N ALA A 114 -22.72 11.29 5.76
CA ALA A 114 -24.10 11.74 5.80
C ALA A 114 -24.14 13.23 6.15
#